data_AF-A0A4Y2NDJ2-F1
#
_entry.id   AF-A0A4Y2NDJ2-F1
#
_cell.length_a   1.000
_cell.length_b   1.000
_cell.length_c   1.000
_cell.angle_alpha   90.00
_cell.angle_beta   90.00
_cell.angle_gamma   90.00
#
_symmetry.space_group_name_H-M   'P 1'
#
loop_
_entity.id
_entity.type
_entity.pdbx_description
1 polymer ?
#
loop_
_entity_poly.entity_id
_entity_poly.type
_entity_poly.pdbx_seq_one_letter_code
_entity_poly.pdbx_strand_id
1 'polypeptide(L)'
;MCSFCEPTNGKLASPQEKTQIVFWFAEHKSIITAKRMFRTVYKRNPPDAKSIKKWEKTFLETRSVQNRSGGNWSSLSDAHVEDVRQAFVRSPRKSIRKQA
;
A
#
# COMPACT_ATOMS: atom_id res chain seq x y z
N MET A 1 -5.11 9.84 -35.00
CA MET A 1 -5.54 8.83 -34.00
C MET A 1 -4.41 8.57 -33.02
N CYS A 2 -4.42 9.24 -31.88
CA CYS A 2 -3.67 8.83 -30.69
C CYS A 2 -4.64 8.96 -29.52
N SER A 3 -5.27 7.84 -29.15
CA SER A 3 -6.18 7.83 -28.00
C SER A 3 -5.39 8.15 -26.75
N PHE A 4 -5.78 9.27 -26.15
CA PHE A 4 -5.48 9.72 -24.80
C PHE A 4 -5.49 8.52 -23.84
N CYS A 5 -4.34 8.20 -23.26
CA CYS A 5 -4.24 7.14 -22.28
C CYS A 5 -4.78 7.69 -20.95
N GLU A 6 -6.02 7.34 -20.61
CA GLU A 6 -6.65 7.74 -19.35
C GLU A 6 -5.77 7.34 -18.14
N PRO A 7 -5.63 8.22 -17.14
CA PRO A 7 -4.94 7.88 -15.90
C PRO A 7 -5.85 6.94 -15.09
N THR A 8 -5.67 5.64 -15.25
CA THR A 8 -6.32 4.64 -14.42
C THR A 8 -5.73 4.67 -13.01
N ASN A 9 -6.20 5.63 -12.21
CA ASN A 9 -6.32 5.43 -10.77
C ASN A 9 -7.14 4.16 -10.55
N GLY A 10 -6.53 3.05 -10.12
CA GLY A 10 -7.34 1.93 -9.60
C GLY A 10 -6.73 0.53 -9.54
N LYS A 11 -5.70 0.19 -10.32
CA LYS A 11 -5.00 -1.10 -10.16
C LYS A 11 -3.54 -0.87 -9.81
N LEU A 12 -3.28 -0.78 -8.50
CA LEU A 12 -1.93 -0.89 -7.95
C LEU A 12 -1.28 -2.13 -8.56
N ALA A 13 -0.08 -1.96 -9.10
CA ALA A 13 0.76 -3.07 -9.54
C ALA A 13 0.80 -4.15 -8.43
N SER A 14 0.70 -5.42 -8.80
CA SER A 14 0.75 -6.49 -7.80
C SER A 14 2.06 -6.41 -7.01
N PRO A 15 2.16 -6.95 -5.78
CA PRO A 15 3.41 -6.95 -5.04
C PRO A 15 4.59 -7.50 -5.84
N GLN A 16 4.34 -8.54 -6.66
CA GLN A 16 5.34 -9.11 -7.57
C GLN A 16 5.77 -8.11 -8.66
N GLU A 17 4.80 -7.46 -9.32
CA GLU A 17 5.07 -6.45 -10.35
C GLU A 17 5.88 -5.26 -9.78
N LYS A 18 5.59 -4.83 -8.55
CA LYS A 18 6.34 -3.77 -7.86
C LYS A 18 7.77 -4.18 -7.52
N THR A 19 7.98 -5.39 -7.02
CA THR A 19 9.32 -5.89 -6.73
C THR A 19 10.15 -5.99 -8.00
N GLN A 20 9.54 -6.47 -9.10
CA GLN A 20 10.25 -6.61 -10.37
C GLN A 20 10.70 -5.26 -10.94
N ILE A 21 9.85 -4.22 -10.86
CA ILE A 21 10.24 -2.91 -11.39
C ILE A 21 11.31 -2.23 -10.53
N VAL A 22 11.29 -2.42 -9.21
CA VAL A 22 12.36 -1.94 -8.31
C VAL A 22 13.67 -2.68 -8.60
N PHE A 23 13.61 -3.98 -8.89
CA PHE A 23 14.77 -4.78 -9.29
C PHE A 23 15.40 -4.27 -10.58
N TRP A 24 14.63 -4.11 -11.66
CA TRP A 24 15.14 -3.54 -12.92
C TRP A 24 15.64 -2.10 -12.76
N PHE A 25 15.03 -1.33 -11.87
CA PHE A 25 15.50 0.02 -11.57
C PHE A 25 16.86 0.00 -10.87
N ALA A 26 17.08 -0.89 -9.91
CA ALA A 26 18.36 -1.05 -9.24
C ALA A 26 19.47 -1.52 -10.19
N GLU A 27 19.14 -2.42 -11.11
CA GLU A 27 20.09 -2.96 -12.11
C GLU A 27 20.51 -1.91 -13.15
N HIS A 28 19.54 -1.22 -13.75
CA HIS A 28 19.81 -0.30 -14.87
C HIS A 28 19.97 1.16 -14.44
N LYS A 29 19.69 1.50 -13.18
CA LYS A 29 19.69 2.86 -12.63
C LYS A 29 18.87 3.86 -13.47
N SER A 30 17.91 3.36 -14.26
CA SER A 30 17.15 4.13 -15.23
C SER A 30 15.67 3.76 -15.18
N ILE A 31 14.83 4.75 -14.85
CA ILE A 31 13.38 4.60 -14.80
C ILE A 31 12.83 4.30 -16.20
N ILE A 32 13.40 4.93 -17.24
CA ILE A 32 12.95 4.75 -18.62
C ILE A 32 13.14 3.28 -19.05
N THR A 33 14.31 2.71 -18.73
CA THR A 33 14.62 1.30 -19.02
C THR A 33 13.70 0.37 -18.24
N ALA A 34 13.53 0.59 -16.93
CA ALA A 34 12.62 -0.22 -16.10
C ALA A 34 11.16 -0.17 -16.60
N LYS A 35 10.67 1.02 -17.01
CA LYS A 35 9.33 1.17 -17.60
C LYS A 35 9.20 0.46 -18.95
N ARG A 36 10.24 0.48 -19.78
CA ARG A 36 10.26 -0.24 -21.07
C ARG A 36 10.16 -1.75 -20.85
N MET A 37 10.96 -2.29 -19.93
CA MET A 37 10.92 -3.71 -19.55
C MET A 37 9.58 -4.12 -18.94
N PHE A 38 8.97 -3.25 -18.13
CA PHE A 38 7.64 -3.49 -17.61
C PHE A 38 6.58 -3.62 -18.71
N ARG A 39 6.64 -2.73 -19.72
CA ARG A 39 5.73 -2.78 -20.88
C ARG A 39 5.92 -4.04 -21.71
N THR A 40 7.16 -4.51 -21.90
CA THR A 40 7.43 -5.72 -22.70
C THR A 40 6.97 -6.99 -21.98
N VAL A 41 7.21 -7.10 -20.67
CA VAL A 41 6.87 -8.29 -19.88
C VAL A 41 5.38 -8.36 -19.54
N TYR A 42 4.81 -7.27 -19.02
CA TYR A 42 3.45 -7.28 -18.48
C TYR A 42 2.40 -6.74 -19.46
N LYS A 43 2.81 -6.13 -20.59
CA LYS A 43 1.92 -5.51 -21.60
C LYS A 43 0.89 -4.53 -21.00
N ARG A 44 1.26 -3.89 -19.88
CA ARG A 44 0.45 -2.91 -19.15
C ARG A 44 1.14 -1.57 -19.09
N ASN A 45 0.38 -0.54 -18.75
CA ASN A 45 0.94 0.79 -18.49
C ASN A 45 1.85 0.73 -17.26
N PRO A 46 3.09 1.20 -17.36
CA PRO A 46 4.00 1.16 -16.25
C PRO A 46 3.59 2.17 -15.18
N PRO A 47 3.88 1.88 -13.89
CA PRO A 47 3.57 2.79 -12.80
C PRO A 47 4.36 4.11 -12.91
N ASP A 48 3.88 5.14 -12.22
CA ASP A 48 4.51 6.46 -12.28
C ASP A 48 5.93 6.46 -11.70
N ALA A 49 6.79 7.34 -12.22
CA ALA A 49 8.17 7.47 -11.77
C ALA A 49 8.28 7.83 -10.27
N LYS A 50 7.34 8.64 -9.76
CA LYS A 50 7.29 8.97 -8.32
C LYS A 50 7.01 7.73 -7.46
N SER A 51 6.13 6.84 -7.95
CA SER A 51 5.79 5.60 -7.25
C SER A 51 6.97 4.64 -7.21
N ILE A 52 7.70 4.50 -8.33
CA ILE A 52 8.90 3.64 -8.42
C ILE A 52 9.97 4.10 -7.41
N LYS A 53 10.29 5.40 -7.37
CA LYS A 53 11.23 5.97 -6.39
C LYS A 53 10.77 5.78 -4.94
N LYS A 54 9.47 5.93 -4.68
CA LYS A 54 8.91 5.70 -3.35
C LYS A 54 9.07 4.23 -2.92
N TRP A 55 8.85 3.29 -3.83
CA TRP A 55 9.04 1.87 -3.55
C TRP A 55 10.51 1.51 -3.31
N GLU A 56 11.43 2.06 -4.09
CA GLU A 56 12.87 1.91 -3.84
C GLU A 56 13.26 2.41 -2.45
N LYS A 57 12.84 3.62 -2.08
CA LYS A 57 13.12 4.17 -0.74
C LYS A 57 12.55 3.28 0.37
N THR A 58 11.30 2.84 0.21
CA THR A 58 10.64 1.95 1.19
C THR A 58 11.36 0.60 1.27
N PHE A 59 11.87 0.10 0.15
CA PHE A 59 12.67 -1.12 0.10
C PHE A 59 14.01 -0.97 0.79
N LEU A 60 14.72 0.16 0.63
CA LEU A 60 15.96 0.41 1.34
C LEU A 60 15.74 0.53 2.86
N GLU A 61 14.65 1.17 3.29
CA GLU A 61 14.34 1.39 4.71
C GLU A 61 13.77 0.15 5.41
N THR A 62 12.79 -0.52 4.78
CA THR A 62 11.99 -1.59 5.40
C THR A 62 12.28 -2.97 4.79
N ARG A 63 13.04 -3.05 3.70
CA ARG A 63 13.22 -4.27 2.87
C ARG A 63 11.92 -4.86 2.32
N SER A 64 10.87 -4.05 2.26
CA SER A 64 9.56 -4.47 1.77
C SER A 64 9.02 -3.45 0.76
N VAL A 65 8.36 -3.98 -0.27
CA VAL A 65 7.66 -3.21 -1.31
C VAL A 65 6.14 -3.25 -1.09
N GLN A 66 5.69 -3.93 -0.02
CA GLN A 66 4.28 -4.00 0.30
C GLN A 66 3.77 -2.63 0.74
N ASN A 67 2.55 -2.30 0.31
CA ASN A 67 1.85 -1.17 0.90
C ASN A 67 1.65 -1.49 2.37
N ARG A 68 2.02 -0.57 3.28
CA ARG A 68 1.54 -0.68 4.66
C ARG A 68 0.03 -0.73 4.58
N SER A 69 -0.57 -1.79 5.12
CA SER A 69 -2.01 -1.82 5.30
C SER A 69 -2.34 -0.57 6.11
N GLY A 70 -3.19 0.31 5.57
CA GLY A 70 -3.84 1.32 6.37
C GLY A 70 -4.74 0.57 7.33
N GLY A 71 -4.18 0.08 8.44
CA GLY A 71 -4.98 -0.36 9.57
C GLY A 71 -5.89 0.81 9.91
N ASN A 72 -7.17 0.53 10.13
CA ASN A 72 -8.12 1.55 10.56
C ASN A 72 -7.48 2.31 11.72
N TRP A 73 -7.08 3.55 11.47
CA TRP A 73 -6.53 4.46 12.47
C TRP A 73 -7.67 4.96 13.35
N SER A 74 -8.42 4.05 13.96
CA SER A 74 -9.14 4.32 15.19
C SER A 74 -8.08 4.26 16.28
N SER A 75 -7.46 5.40 16.57
CA SER A 75 -6.62 5.58 17.76
C SER A 75 -7.51 5.43 18.99
N LEU A 76 -7.82 4.20 19.38
CA LEU A 76 -8.39 3.91 20.68
C LEU A 76 -7.28 4.18 21.70
N SER A 77 -7.51 5.10 22.62
CA SER A 77 -6.58 5.31 23.74
C SER A 77 -6.64 4.10 24.67
N ASP A 78 -5.52 3.76 25.30
CA ASP A 78 -5.48 2.69 26.30
C ASP A 78 -6.49 2.93 27.43
N ALA A 79 -6.73 4.20 27.77
CA ALA A 79 -7.77 4.62 28.71
C ALA A 79 -9.18 4.18 28.26
N HIS A 80 -9.54 4.35 26.99
CA HIS A 80 -10.84 3.92 26.48
C HIS A 80 -10.99 2.39 26.50
N VAL A 81 -9.90 1.66 26.21
CA VAL A 81 -9.88 0.20 26.31
C VAL A 81 -10.09 -0.24 27.75
N GLU A 82 -9.45 0.43 28.71
CA GLU A 82 -9.59 0.12 30.13
C GLU A 82 -10.97 0.47 30.66
N ASP A 83 -11.57 1.59 30.25
CA ASP A 83 -12.93 1.96 30.61
C ASP A 83 -13.95 0.89 30.18
N VAL A 84 -13.78 0.34 28.97
CA VAL A 84 -14.59 -0.77 28.49
C VAL A 84 -14.38 -2.01 29.36
N ARG A 85 -13.13 -2.36 29.68
CA ARG A 85 -12.81 -3.50 30.56
C ARG A 85 -13.45 -3.36 31.94
N GLN A 86 -13.30 -2.20 32.57
CA GLN A 86 -13.88 -1.88 33.89
C GLN A 86 -15.41 -1.94 33.86
N ALA A 87 -16.04 -1.49 32.77
CA ALA A 87 -17.49 -1.56 32.64
C ALA A 87 -18.02 -2.99 32.66
N PHE A 88 -17.29 -3.96 32.09
CA PHE A 88 -17.66 -5.38 32.10
C PHE A 88 -17.33 -6.06 33.44
N VAL A 89 -16.25 -5.67 34.11
CA VAL A 89 -15.96 -6.12 35.49
C VAL A 89 -17.08 -5.70 36.44
N ARG A 90 -17.53 -4.44 36.32
CA ARG A 90 -18.62 -3.89 37.13
C ARG A 90 -19.97 -4.50 36.81
N SER A 91 -20.23 -4.83 35.55
CA SER A 91 -21.46 -5.49 35.12
C SER A 91 -21.20 -6.47 33.99
N PRO A 92 -21.05 -7.77 34.31
CA PRO A 92 -20.77 -8.80 33.30
C PRO A 92 -21.86 -8.97 32.25
N ARG A 93 -23.09 -8.55 32.55
CA ARG A 93 -24.26 -8.62 31.64
C ARG A 93 -24.46 -7.38 30.78
N LYS A 94 -23.55 -6.39 30.85
CA LYS A 94 -23.67 -5.17 30.05
C LYS A 94 -23.62 -5.52 28.56
N SER A 95 -24.62 -5.08 27.79
CA SER A 95 -24.65 -5.30 26.35
C SER A 95 -23.92 -4.17 25.60
N ILE A 96 -23.29 -4.49 24.48
CA ILE A 96 -22.67 -3.50 23.59
C ILE A 96 -23.70 -3.08 22.55
N ARG A 97 -24.08 -1.80 22.57
CA ARG A 97 -24.94 -1.24 21.54
C ARG A 97 -24.12 -1.00 20.27
N LYS A 98 -24.50 -1.64 19.17
CA LYS A 98 -23.94 -1.30 17.84
C LYS A 98 -24.47 0.07 17.43
N GLN A 99 -23.59 0.97 17.00
CA GLN A 99 -24.02 2.16 16.27
C GLN A 99 -24.50 1.73 14.87
N ALA A 100 -25.65 2.27 14.45
CA ALA A 100 -26.25 2.00 13.15
C ALA A 100 -25.63 2.89 12.07
#